data_AF-A0A2M7F949-F1
#
_entry.id   AF-A0A2M7F949-F1
#
_cell.length_a   1.000
_cell.length_b   1.000
_cell.length_c   1.000
_cell.angle_alpha   90.00
_cell.angle_beta   90.00
_cell.angle_gamma   90.00
#
_symmetry.space_group_name_H-M   'P 1'
#
loop_
_entity.id
_entity.type
_entity.pdbx_description
1 polymer ?
#
loop_
_entity_poly.entity_id
_entity_poly.type
_entity_poly.pdbx_seq_one_letter_code
_entity_poly.pdbx_strand_id
1 'polypeptide(L)'
;MSDPETDDMPEILSGEDPDPMVRKVFLHVAEPSLRDNRGDVDRVLDMLEKTAGCPRPTVSLPMARRISETLHDSEFSLTLTLTHANFGFRGEVIDVEPGDQSDRNFGVAVDLGSTNIAYYLLDLDKGKILARRSDENPQIRHGEDILNRIHYCERPGGLQDLQEMVIRSFNNNIESMLNMHGIDRHHLYALAVAGNTTMIHFFL
;
A
#
# COMPACT_ATOMS: atom_id res chain seq x y z
N MET A 1 -2.92 9.12 29.68
CA MET A 1 -1.47 8.97 29.48
C MET A 1 -1.25 9.08 27.99
N SER A 2 -0.72 10.21 27.55
CA SER A 2 -0.36 10.47 26.14
C SER A 2 0.87 9.63 25.79
N ASP A 3 0.80 8.89 24.69
CA ASP A 3 1.97 8.18 24.15
C ASP A 3 3.04 9.22 23.76
N PRO A 4 4.29 9.09 24.24
CA PRO A 4 5.33 10.08 24.03
C PRO A 4 5.91 10.08 22.60
N GLU A 5 5.39 9.26 21.67
CA GLU A 5 5.94 9.10 20.31
C GLU A 5 5.24 9.93 19.23
N THR A 6 4.18 10.68 19.55
CA THR A 6 3.37 11.38 18.52
C THR A 6 3.73 12.85 18.28
N ASP A 7 4.60 13.47 19.09
CA ASP A 7 4.63 14.95 19.19
C ASP A 7 5.73 15.68 18.38
N ASP A 8 6.49 14.99 17.51
CA ASP A 8 7.39 15.67 16.56
C ASP A 8 7.83 14.74 15.41
N MET A 9 6.84 14.15 14.70
CA MET A 9 7.14 13.32 13.52
C MET A 9 7.38 14.22 12.30
N PRO A 10 8.57 14.21 11.69
CA PRO A 10 8.86 15.06 10.55
C PRO A 10 7.95 14.70 9.37
N GLU A 11 7.41 15.71 8.68
CA GLU A 11 6.81 15.52 7.36
C GLU A 11 7.90 15.04 6.40
N ILE A 12 7.64 13.95 5.66
CA ILE A 12 8.63 13.40 4.71
C ILE A 12 8.81 14.35 3.52
N LEU A 13 7.77 15.10 3.17
CA LEU A 13 7.74 16.02 2.04
C LEU A 13 7.40 17.42 2.55
N SER A 14 8.43 18.23 2.85
CA SER A 14 8.24 19.65 3.16
C SER A 14 8.13 20.45 1.86
N GLY A 15 6.89 20.77 1.43
CA GLY A 15 6.63 21.78 0.39
C GLY A 15 6.38 21.29 -1.04
N GLU A 16 6.24 19.99 -1.28
CA GLU A 16 5.78 19.41 -2.55
C GLU A 16 4.50 18.58 -2.34
N ASP A 17 3.57 18.63 -3.30
CA ASP A 17 2.40 17.76 -3.30
C ASP A 17 2.86 16.30 -3.45
N PRO A 18 2.46 15.38 -2.55
CA PRO A 18 2.89 14.00 -2.60
C PRO A 18 2.48 13.32 -3.92
N ASP A 19 3.42 12.54 -4.47
CA ASP A 19 3.18 11.65 -5.60
C ASP A 19 3.37 10.18 -5.20
N PRO A 20 2.41 9.60 -4.46
CA PRO A 20 2.57 8.26 -3.90
C PRO A 20 2.45 7.16 -4.96
N MET A 21 3.03 5.99 -4.66
CA MET A 21 2.94 4.78 -5.52
C MET A 21 1.51 4.33 -5.80
N VAL A 22 0.57 4.69 -4.92
CA VAL A 22 -0.86 4.40 -5.02
C VAL A 22 -1.64 5.65 -4.67
N ARG A 23 -2.63 6.00 -5.48
CA ARG A 23 -3.53 7.14 -5.28
C ARG A 23 -4.97 6.69 -5.26
N LYS A 24 -5.80 7.34 -4.44
CA LYS A 24 -7.26 7.18 -4.47
C LYS A 24 -7.93 8.36 -5.15
N VAL A 25 -8.92 8.08 -6.00
CA VAL A 25 -9.70 9.13 -6.68
C VAL A 25 -11.17 8.85 -6.47
N PHE A 26 -11.84 9.73 -5.73
CA PHE A 26 -13.29 9.74 -5.60
C PHE A 26 -13.93 10.34 -6.85
N LEU A 27 -14.96 9.66 -7.36
CA LEU A 27 -15.67 10.01 -8.58
C LEU A 27 -17.17 9.97 -8.32
N HIS A 28 -17.85 11.03 -8.76
CA HIS A 28 -19.29 11.00 -8.96
C HIS A 28 -19.57 10.87 -10.46
N VAL A 29 -20.32 9.84 -10.83
CA VAL A 29 -20.50 9.43 -12.22
C VAL A 29 -21.97 9.63 -12.62
N ALA A 30 -22.20 10.19 -13.80
CA ALA A 30 -23.58 10.43 -14.25
C ALA A 30 -24.32 9.13 -14.58
N GLU A 31 -25.57 9.00 -14.14
CA GLU A 31 -26.40 7.82 -14.39
C GLU A 31 -26.54 7.47 -15.90
N PRO A 32 -26.70 6.18 -16.24
CA PRO A 32 -27.02 5.75 -17.59
C PRO A 32 -28.31 6.41 -18.09
N SER A 33 -28.31 6.83 -19.36
CA SER A 33 -29.51 7.38 -19.98
C SER A 33 -29.58 7.00 -21.45
N LEU A 34 -30.75 7.18 -22.08
CA LEU A 34 -30.90 6.98 -23.53
C LEU A 34 -29.98 7.87 -24.37
N ARG A 35 -29.47 8.97 -23.81
CA ARG A 35 -28.53 9.88 -24.47
C ARG A 35 -27.06 9.50 -24.23
N ASP A 36 -26.79 8.59 -23.29
CA ASP A 36 -25.45 8.14 -22.94
C ASP A 36 -25.46 6.64 -22.61
N ASN A 37 -25.25 5.83 -23.65
CA ASN A 37 -25.29 4.37 -23.62
C ASN A 37 -23.91 3.71 -23.44
N ARG A 38 -22.90 4.47 -22.97
CA ARG A 38 -21.58 3.92 -22.65
C ARG A 38 -21.68 2.89 -21.52
N GLY A 39 -20.83 1.87 -21.59
CA GLY A 39 -20.70 0.88 -20.53
C GLY A 39 -20.12 1.48 -19.24
N ASP A 40 -20.38 0.84 -18.10
CA ASP A 40 -20.04 1.35 -16.77
C ASP A 40 -18.54 1.65 -16.61
N VAL A 41 -17.68 0.72 -17.05
CA VAL A 41 -16.22 0.93 -16.99
C VAL A 41 -15.80 2.12 -17.84
N ASP A 42 -16.32 2.25 -19.06
CA ASP A 42 -15.95 3.36 -19.92
C ASP A 42 -16.39 4.71 -19.33
N ARG A 43 -17.60 4.74 -18.77
CA ARG A 43 -18.15 5.89 -18.09
C ARG A 43 -17.29 6.32 -16.90
N VAL A 44 -16.86 5.37 -16.08
CA VAL A 44 -15.98 5.59 -14.91
C VAL A 44 -14.61 6.09 -15.34
N LEU A 45 -13.97 5.42 -16.31
CA LEU A 45 -12.63 5.79 -16.78
C LEU A 45 -12.62 7.16 -17.49
N ASP A 46 -13.66 7.50 -18.24
CA ASP A 46 -13.80 8.83 -18.85
C ASP A 46 -14.00 9.93 -17.79
N MET A 47 -14.67 9.61 -16.67
CA MET A 47 -14.79 10.54 -15.54
C MET A 47 -13.46 10.70 -14.82
N LEU A 48 -12.73 9.60 -14.61
CA LEU A 48 -11.41 9.59 -14.00
C LEU A 48 -10.43 10.49 -14.77
N GLU A 49 -10.39 10.37 -16.09
CA GLU A 49 -9.52 11.19 -16.95
C GLU A 49 -9.86 12.68 -16.84
N LYS A 50 -11.15 13.03 -16.75
CA LYS A 50 -11.59 14.43 -16.57
C LYS A 50 -11.27 15.01 -15.20
N THR A 51 -11.41 14.21 -14.14
CA THR A 51 -11.24 14.67 -12.76
C THR A 51 -9.77 14.71 -12.35
N ALA A 52 -9.01 13.66 -12.64
CA ALA A 52 -7.64 13.50 -12.18
C ALA A 52 -6.58 13.84 -13.24
N GLY A 53 -6.97 14.09 -14.49
CA GLY A 53 -6.03 14.40 -15.59
C GLY A 53 -5.05 13.26 -15.89
N CYS A 54 -5.37 12.04 -15.47
CA CYS A 54 -4.47 10.89 -15.60
C CYS A 54 -4.72 10.10 -16.90
N PRO A 55 -3.68 9.48 -17.49
CA PRO A 55 -3.88 8.58 -18.63
C PRO A 55 -4.81 7.44 -18.26
N ARG A 56 -5.69 7.04 -19.19
CA ARG A 56 -6.63 5.93 -18.97
C ARG A 56 -5.90 4.67 -18.46
N PRO A 57 -6.17 4.22 -17.21
CA PRO A 57 -5.49 3.09 -16.61
C PRO A 57 -5.94 1.75 -17.22
N THR A 58 -5.18 0.70 -16.97
CA THR A 58 -5.60 -0.67 -17.25
C THR A 58 -6.62 -1.13 -16.21
N VAL A 59 -7.57 -1.97 -16.65
CA VAL A 59 -8.60 -2.56 -15.80
C VAL A 59 -8.69 -4.04 -16.14
N SER A 60 -8.41 -4.91 -15.17
CA SER A 60 -8.58 -6.35 -15.33
C SER A 60 -10.07 -6.72 -15.38
N LEU A 61 -10.42 -7.87 -15.97
CA LEU A 61 -11.83 -8.31 -16.04
C LEU A 61 -12.50 -8.46 -14.66
N PRO A 62 -11.83 -9.03 -13.62
CA PRO A 62 -12.39 -9.04 -12.27
C PRO A 62 -12.67 -7.63 -11.75
N MET A 63 -11.77 -6.68 -12.00
CA MET A 63 -11.96 -5.29 -11.58
C MET A 63 -13.09 -4.61 -12.34
N ALA A 64 -13.22 -4.86 -13.65
CA ALA A 64 -14.32 -4.35 -14.46
C ALA A 64 -15.70 -4.78 -13.92
N ARG A 65 -15.82 -6.03 -13.44
CA ARG A 65 -17.04 -6.53 -12.80
C ARG A 65 -17.31 -5.82 -11.48
N ARG A 66 -16.29 -5.72 -10.62
CA ARG A 66 -16.39 -4.99 -9.34
C ARG A 66 -16.77 -3.53 -9.54
N ILE A 67 -16.22 -2.86 -10.56
CA ILE A 67 -16.56 -1.47 -10.88
C ILE A 67 -18.05 -1.35 -11.21
N SER A 68 -18.58 -2.23 -12.06
CA SER A 68 -20.00 -2.23 -12.42
C SER A 68 -20.88 -2.48 -11.19
N GLU A 69 -20.59 -3.54 -10.43
CA GLU A 69 -21.33 -3.88 -9.20
C GLU A 69 -21.32 -2.71 -8.20
N THR A 70 -20.14 -2.21 -7.83
CA THR A 70 -20.00 -1.10 -6.88
C THR A 70 -20.71 0.15 -7.36
N LEU A 71 -20.60 0.51 -8.66
CA LEU A 71 -21.20 1.72 -9.21
C LEU A 71 -22.74 1.73 -9.05
N HIS A 72 -23.40 0.59 -9.29
CA HIS A 72 -24.85 0.49 -9.14
C HIS A 72 -25.29 0.41 -7.68
N ASP A 73 -24.45 -0.14 -6.79
CA ASP A 73 -24.74 -0.27 -5.36
C ASP A 73 -24.48 1.03 -4.57
N SER A 74 -23.80 2.02 -5.17
CA SER A 74 -23.29 3.21 -4.47
C SER A 74 -23.83 4.55 -4.98
N GLU A 75 -25.03 4.56 -5.57
CA GLU A 75 -25.63 5.77 -6.16
C GLU A 75 -24.66 6.49 -7.12
N PHE A 76 -23.94 5.70 -7.93
CA PHE A 76 -22.96 6.18 -8.91
C PHE A 76 -21.81 7.02 -8.32
N SER A 77 -21.51 6.82 -7.04
CA SER A 77 -20.41 7.47 -6.32
C SER A 77 -19.43 6.43 -5.82
N LEU A 78 -18.19 6.44 -6.30
CA LEU A 78 -17.20 5.43 -5.96
C LEU A 78 -15.80 6.02 -5.85
N THR A 79 -14.92 5.31 -5.15
CA THR A 79 -13.49 5.61 -5.11
C THR A 79 -12.72 4.53 -5.87
N LEU A 80 -11.85 4.96 -6.78
CA LEU A 80 -10.89 4.07 -7.45
C LEU A 80 -9.53 4.17 -6.77
N THR A 81 -8.88 3.03 -6.62
CA THR A 81 -7.48 2.97 -6.18
C THR A 81 -6.60 2.62 -7.38
N LEU A 82 -5.61 3.47 -7.63
CA LEU A 82 -4.78 3.47 -8.83
C LEU A 82 -3.31 3.32 -8.48
N THR A 83 -2.60 2.44 -9.18
CA THR A 83 -1.13 2.42 -9.12
C THR A 83 -0.54 3.58 -9.92
N HIS A 84 0.67 3.97 -9.54
CA HIS A 84 1.40 5.07 -10.19
C HIS A 84 1.65 4.79 -11.69
N ALA A 85 1.46 5.82 -12.51
CA ALA A 85 1.68 5.77 -13.95
C ALA A 85 2.96 6.52 -14.29
N ASN A 86 4.06 5.82 -14.58
CA ASN A 86 5.34 6.42 -14.95
C ASN A 86 6.08 5.64 -16.02
N PHE A 87 7.02 6.30 -16.72
CA PHE A 87 7.92 5.71 -17.72
C PHE A 87 7.22 4.91 -18.86
N GLY A 88 6.06 5.38 -19.32
CA GLY A 88 5.32 4.75 -20.41
C GLY A 88 4.37 3.62 -19.97
N PHE A 89 4.29 3.34 -18.67
CA PHE A 89 3.25 2.50 -18.11
C PHE A 89 2.00 3.32 -17.79
N ARG A 90 0.85 2.81 -18.24
CA ARG A 90 -0.46 3.27 -17.75
C ARG A 90 -0.63 2.68 -16.36
N GLY A 91 -1.14 3.46 -15.41
CA GLY A 91 -1.49 2.95 -14.09
C GLY A 91 -2.57 1.86 -14.20
N GLU A 92 -2.78 1.11 -13.13
CA GLU A 92 -3.79 0.04 -13.06
C GLU A 92 -4.81 0.38 -11.97
N VAL A 93 -6.09 0.10 -12.25
CA VAL A 93 -7.11 0.09 -11.20
C VAL A 93 -6.95 -1.20 -10.40
N ILE A 94 -6.48 -1.08 -9.17
CA ILE A 94 -6.21 -2.21 -8.27
C ILE A 94 -7.33 -2.41 -7.24
N ASP A 95 -8.18 -1.41 -7.02
CA ASP A 95 -9.33 -1.53 -6.14
C ASP A 95 -10.46 -0.55 -6.49
N VAL A 96 -11.66 -0.85 -6.02
CA VAL A 96 -12.85 -0.01 -6.14
C VAL A 96 -13.72 -0.15 -4.89
N GLU A 97 -14.10 0.98 -4.31
CA GLU A 97 -14.88 1.08 -3.09
C GLU A 97 -16.11 1.98 -3.29
N PRO A 98 -17.24 1.70 -2.61
CA PRO A 98 -18.43 2.55 -2.68
C PRO A 98 -18.23 3.84 -1.89
N GLY A 99 -18.81 4.94 -2.39
CA GLY A 99 -18.76 6.25 -1.75
C GLY A 99 -17.38 6.91 -1.84
N ASP A 100 -17.13 7.87 -0.94
CA ASP A 100 -15.84 8.54 -0.82
C ASP A 100 -14.98 7.86 0.25
N GLN A 101 -13.91 7.20 -0.20
CA GLN A 101 -12.86 6.60 0.62
C GLN A 101 -11.49 7.20 0.31
N SER A 102 -11.46 8.40 -0.28
CA SER A 102 -10.23 9.03 -0.75
C SER A 102 -9.29 9.47 0.37
N ASP A 103 -9.73 9.50 1.63
CA ASP A 103 -8.92 9.81 2.80
C ASP A 103 -8.29 8.57 3.47
N ARG A 104 -8.54 7.37 2.94
CA ARG A 104 -8.08 6.08 3.48
C ARG A 104 -7.10 5.40 2.55
N ASN A 105 -5.92 5.98 2.39
CA ASN A 105 -4.84 5.47 1.55
C ASN A 105 -3.54 5.36 2.37
N PHE A 106 -3.20 4.14 2.79
CA PHE A 106 -2.07 3.92 3.70
C PHE A 106 -0.99 3.06 3.07
N GLY A 107 0.24 3.26 3.52
CA GLY A 107 1.39 2.47 3.13
C GLY A 107 2.32 2.21 4.31
N VAL A 108 3.21 1.25 4.15
CA VAL A 108 4.28 0.96 5.12
C VAL A 108 5.63 1.03 4.42
N ALA A 109 6.58 1.73 5.04
CA ALA A 109 7.99 1.64 4.69
C ALA A 109 8.72 0.79 5.74
N VAL A 110 9.60 -0.11 5.29
CA VAL A 110 10.38 -0.99 6.15
C VAL A 110 11.85 -0.88 5.82
N ASP A 111 12.68 -0.62 6.83
CA ASP A 111 14.13 -0.79 6.78
C ASP A 111 14.50 -2.12 7.43
N LEU A 112 14.74 -3.13 6.58
CA LEU A 112 15.12 -4.49 6.96
C LEU A 112 16.62 -4.56 7.21
N GLY A 113 17.01 -4.15 8.42
CA GLY A 113 18.37 -4.30 8.92
C GLY A 113 18.68 -5.73 9.38
N SER A 114 19.96 -6.07 9.45
CA SER A 114 20.41 -7.38 9.97
C SER A 114 20.14 -7.54 11.46
N THR A 115 20.18 -6.44 12.22
CA THR A 115 20.01 -6.43 13.68
C THR A 115 18.66 -5.89 14.10
N ASN A 116 18.17 -4.81 13.46
CA ASN A 116 16.88 -4.20 13.77
C ASN A 116 16.08 -4.04 12.48
N ILE A 117 14.76 -4.08 12.60
CA ILE A 117 13.81 -3.79 11.54
C ILE A 117 13.02 -2.56 11.98
N ALA A 118 13.09 -1.48 11.19
CA ALA A 118 12.31 -0.28 11.44
C ALA A 118 11.10 -0.23 10.50
N TYR A 119 9.93 0.07 11.04
CA TYR A 119 8.66 0.18 10.34
C TYR A 119 8.14 1.62 10.46
N TYR A 120 7.58 2.13 9.38
CA TYR A 120 6.93 3.43 9.32
C TYR A 120 5.56 3.22 8.66
N LEU A 121 4.49 3.60 9.34
CA LEU A 121 3.13 3.62 8.79
C LEU A 121 2.86 5.03 8.27
N LEU A 122 2.35 5.14 7.05
CA LEU A 122 2.19 6.41 6.34
C LEU A 122 0.75 6.61 5.87
N ASP A 123 0.29 7.86 5.96
CA ASP A 123 -0.79 8.40 5.14
C ASP A 123 -0.17 8.83 3.79
N LEU A 124 -0.52 8.12 2.73
CA LEU A 124 0.08 8.30 1.41
C LEU A 124 -0.37 9.57 0.71
N ASP A 125 -1.59 10.04 0.97
CA ASP A 125 -2.13 11.25 0.34
C ASP A 125 -1.64 12.51 1.03
N LYS A 126 -1.34 12.44 2.33
CA LYS A 126 -0.75 13.56 3.08
C LYS A 126 0.78 13.53 3.14
N GLY A 127 1.40 12.40 2.77
CA GLY A 127 2.85 12.21 2.91
C GLY A 127 3.33 12.23 4.37
N LYS A 128 2.50 11.81 5.31
CA LYS A 128 2.76 11.89 6.76
C LYS A 128 3.03 10.54 7.37
N ILE A 129 4.01 10.47 8.28
CA ILE A 129 4.22 9.30 9.13
C ILE A 129 3.19 9.34 10.26
N LEU A 130 2.39 8.29 10.36
CA LEU A 130 1.37 8.11 11.41
C LEU A 130 1.96 7.42 12.64
N ALA A 131 2.83 6.44 12.42
CA ALA A 131 3.56 5.73 13.47
C ALA A 131 4.92 5.25 12.98
N ARG A 132 5.83 5.08 13.94
CA ARG A 132 7.12 4.41 13.75
C ARG A 132 7.24 3.29 14.78
N ARG A 133 7.87 2.19 14.39
CA ARG A 133 8.27 1.12 15.31
C ARG A 133 9.64 0.58 14.92
N SER A 134 10.40 0.08 15.90
CA SER A 134 11.66 -0.61 15.64
C SER A 134 11.75 -1.83 16.54
N ASP A 135 11.88 -3.00 15.95
CA ASP A 135 12.00 -4.28 16.66
C ASP A 135 13.32 -4.97 16.26
N GLU A 136 13.81 -5.85 17.12
CA GLU A 136 14.96 -6.70 16.80
C GLU A 136 14.64 -7.62 15.61
N ASN A 137 15.60 -7.82 14.69
CA ASN A 137 15.43 -8.77 13.60
C ASN A 137 15.41 -10.20 14.17
N PRO A 138 14.28 -10.93 14.07
CA PRO A 138 14.15 -12.24 14.71
C PRO A 138 15.19 -13.25 14.20
N GLN A 139 15.73 -13.06 12.99
CA GLN A 139 16.74 -13.93 12.40
C GLN A 139 18.07 -13.94 13.18
N ILE A 140 18.29 -13.00 14.10
CA ILE A 140 19.48 -12.97 14.97
C ILE A 140 19.70 -14.31 15.69
N ARG A 141 18.62 -15.00 16.06
CA ARG A 141 18.71 -16.32 16.72
C ARG A 141 19.41 -17.41 15.89
N HIS A 142 19.54 -17.21 14.57
CA HIS A 142 20.20 -18.13 13.64
C HIS A 142 21.56 -17.60 13.13
N GLY A 143 22.03 -16.49 13.71
CA GLY A 143 23.32 -15.87 13.41
C GLY A 143 23.31 -14.37 13.69
N GLU A 144 24.25 -13.90 14.51
CA GLU A 144 24.42 -12.47 14.78
C GLU A 144 24.91 -11.72 13.53
N ASP A 145 25.68 -12.40 12.67
CA ASP A 145 26.14 -11.90 11.38
C ASP A 145 25.42 -12.55 10.19
N ILE A 146 25.53 -11.88 9.05
CA ILE A 146 24.88 -12.27 7.78
C ILE A 146 25.47 -13.58 7.22
N LEU A 147 26.77 -13.83 7.39
CA LEU A 147 27.44 -15.01 6.83
C LEU A 147 26.94 -16.29 7.50
N ASN A 148 26.77 -16.26 8.81
CA ASN A 148 26.19 -17.37 9.57
C ASN A 148 24.76 -17.69 9.11
N ARG A 149 23.97 -16.66 8.80
CA ARG A 149 22.62 -16.86 8.24
C ARG A 149 22.66 -17.44 6.82
N ILE A 150 23.63 -17.05 5.99
CA ILE A 150 23.84 -17.65 4.65
C ILE A 150 24.12 -19.15 4.80
N HIS A 151 25.01 -19.55 5.71
CA HIS A 151 25.28 -20.96 5.98
C HIS A 151 24.07 -21.71 6.57
N TYR A 152 23.23 -21.02 7.34
CA TYR A 152 21.98 -21.61 7.82
C TYR A 152 21.03 -21.96 6.66
N CYS A 153 20.95 -21.11 5.63
CA CYS A 153 20.14 -21.36 4.43
C CYS A 153 20.58 -22.59 3.62
N GLU A 154 21.83 -23.02 3.73
CA GLU A 154 22.32 -24.23 3.05
C GLU A 154 21.69 -25.52 3.62
N ARG A 155 21.10 -25.45 4.82
CA ARG A 155 20.38 -26.56 5.43
C ARG A 155 19.01 -26.74 4.78
N PRO A 156 18.49 -27.97 4.68
CA PRO A 156 17.12 -28.20 4.20
C PRO A 156 16.10 -27.36 4.98
N GLY A 157 15.39 -26.47 4.28
CA GLY A 157 14.37 -25.58 4.86
C GLY A 157 14.90 -24.31 5.54
N GLY A 158 16.22 -24.10 5.63
CA GLY A 158 16.80 -22.97 6.36
C GLY A 158 16.39 -21.60 5.80
N LEU A 159 16.35 -21.46 4.46
CA LEU A 159 15.90 -20.22 3.81
C LEU A 159 14.42 -19.93 4.12
N GLN A 160 13.55 -20.94 4.01
CA GLN A 160 12.12 -20.78 4.29
C GLN A 160 11.89 -20.37 5.76
N ASP A 161 12.63 -20.96 6.69
CA ASP A 161 12.55 -20.60 8.11
C ASP A 161 12.95 -19.12 8.34
N LEU A 162 14.07 -18.67 7.77
CA LEU A 162 14.48 -17.26 7.85
C LEU A 162 13.47 -16.30 7.20
N GLN A 163 12.87 -16.69 6.07
CA GLN A 163 11.84 -15.91 5.40
C GLN A 163 10.59 -15.81 6.27
N GLU A 164 10.07 -16.94 6.77
CA GLU A 164 8.89 -16.98 7.62
C GLU A 164 9.04 -16.11 8.86
N MET A 165 10.23 -16.07 9.45
CA MET A 165 10.51 -15.20 10.60
C MET A 165 10.37 -13.71 10.27
N VAL A 166 10.86 -13.27 9.11
CA VAL A 166 10.70 -11.88 8.63
C VAL A 166 9.25 -11.59 8.32
N ILE A 167 8.56 -12.48 7.58
CA ILE A 167 7.15 -12.31 7.21
C ILE A 167 6.25 -12.24 8.46
N ARG A 168 6.50 -13.08 9.47
CA ARG A 168 5.76 -13.02 10.75
C ARG A 168 6.04 -11.72 11.50
N SER A 169 7.29 -11.26 11.52
CA SER A 169 7.65 -9.98 12.14
C SER A 169 6.93 -8.81 11.47
N PHE A 170 6.94 -8.77 10.13
CA PHE A 170 6.26 -7.73 9.34
C PHE A 170 4.77 -7.74 9.63
N ASN A 171 4.11 -8.89 9.51
CA ASN A 171 2.67 -8.99 9.72
C ASN A 171 2.27 -8.57 11.13
N ASN A 172 2.96 -9.03 12.17
CA ASN A 172 2.64 -8.68 13.56
C ASN A 172 2.85 -7.19 13.84
N ASN A 173 3.95 -6.62 13.34
CA ASN A 173 4.27 -5.20 13.54
C ASN A 173 3.31 -4.28 12.81
N ILE A 174 3.05 -4.57 11.53
CA ILE A 174 2.10 -3.80 10.71
C ILE A 174 0.71 -3.87 11.31
N GLU A 175 0.23 -5.07 11.66
CA GLU A 175 -1.08 -5.26 12.28
C GLU A 175 -1.20 -4.49 13.61
N SER A 176 -0.16 -4.51 14.43
CA SER A 176 -0.13 -3.73 15.68
C SER A 176 -0.22 -2.21 15.41
N MET A 177 0.50 -1.69 14.42
CA MET A 177 0.47 -0.26 14.06
C MET A 177 -0.90 0.15 13.50
N LEU A 178 -1.49 -0.68 12.64
CA LEU A 178 -2.84 -0.45 12.09
C LEU A 178 -3.89 -0.39 13.20
N ASN A 179 -3.87 -1.35 14.14
CA ASN A 179 -4.81 -1.41 15.25
C ASN A 179 -4.70 -0.19 16.19
N MET A 180 -3.49 0.30 16.46
CA MET A 180 -3.29 1.50 17.30
C MET A 180 -3.91 2.77 16.68
N HIS A 181 -4.01 2.83 15.35
CA HIS A 181 -4.61 3.96 14.63
C HIS A 181 -6.04 3.71 14.14
N GLY A 182 -6.63 2.55 14.45
CA GLY A 182 -7.97 2.20 13.98
C GLY A 182 -8.07 2.12 12.45
N ILE A 183 -6.98 1.74 11.78
CA ILE A 183 -6.91 1.61 10.32
C ILE A 183 -7.22 0.17 9.95
N ASP A 184 -8.18 -0.03 9.05
CA ASP A 184 -8.45 -1.34 8.47
C ASP A 184 -7.33 -1.72 7.48
N ARG A 185 -6.82 -2.95 7.58
CA ARG A 185 -5.79 -3.50 6.70
C ARG A 185 -6.16 -3.45 5.22
N HIS A 186 -7.44 -3.46 4.86
CA HIS A 186 -7.90 -3.32 3.47
C HIS A 186 -7.52 -1.96 2.85
N HIS A 187 -7.20 -0.95 3.67
CA HIS A 187 -6.76 0.35 3.20
C HIS A 187 -5.22 0.49 3.11
N LEU A 188 -4.47 -0.59 3.37
CA LEU A 188 -3.02 -0.64 3.21
C LEU A 188 -2.66 -1.13 1.80
N TYR A 189 -2.28 -0.22 0.91
CA TYR A 189 -2.06 -0.54 -0.52
C TYR A 189 -0.61 -0.63 -0.94
N ALA A 190 0.32 -0.08 -0.17
CA ALA A 190 1.74 -0.04 -0.54
C ALA A 190 2.64 -0.54 0.59
N LEU A 191 3.66 -1.33 0.21
CA LEU A 191 4.76 -1.72 1.07
C LEU A 191 6.07 -1.46 0.33
N ALA A 192 6.93 -0.62 0.90
CA ALA A 192 8.29 -0.41 0.42
C ALA A 192 9.27 -1.02 1.42
N VAL A 193 10.17 -1.90 0.95
CA VAL A 193 11.18 -2.55 1.78
C VAL A 193 12.57 -2.19 1.28
N ALA A 194 13.37 -1.58 2.14
CA ALA A 194 14.78 -1.34 1.93
C ALA A 194 15.59 -2.29 2.81
N GLY A 195 16.74 -2.75 2.33
CA GLY A 195 17.63 -3.63 3.08
C GLY A 195 18.86 -3.93 2.24
N ASN A 196 19.92 -4.41 2.88
CA ASN A 196 21.07 -4.90 2.11
C ASN A 196 20.68 -6.12 1.28
N THR A 197 21.49 -6.43 0.26
CA THR A 197 21.21 -7.49 -0.71
C THR A 197 20.81 -8.81 -0.06
N THR A 198 21.54 -9.26 0.96
CA THR A 198 21.27 -10.55 1.60
C THR A 198 19.96 -10.54 2.37
N MET A 199 19.62 -9.46 3.05
CA MET A 199 18.33 -9.35 3.74
C MET A 199 17.15 -9.41 2.77
N ILE A 200 17.27 -8.76 1.60
CA ILE A 200 16.25 -8.84 0.55
C ILE A 200 16.14 -10.27 -0.01
N HIS A 201 17.26 -10.99 -0.17
CA HIS A 201 17.24 -12.40 -0.60
C HIS A 201 16.67 -13.37 0.46
N PHE A 202 16.72 -13.00 1.74
CA PHE A 202 16.04 -13.78 2.78
C PHE A 202 14.54 -13.49 2.84
N PHE A 203 14.12 -12.31 2.38
CA PHE A 203 12.74 -11.88 2.38
C PHE A 203 11.94 -12.40 1.17
N LEU A 204 12.51 -12.34 -0.04
CA LEU A 204 11.87 -12.72 -1.31
C LEU A 204 12.29 -14.13 -1.76
#